data_AF-A0A952TK41-F1
#
_entry.id   AF-A0A952TK41-F1
#
_cell.length_a   1.000
_cell.length_b   1.000
_cell.length_c   1.000
_cell.angle_alpha   90.00
_cell.angle_beta   90.00
_cell.angle_gamma   90.00
#
_symmetry.space_group_name_H-M   'P 1'
#
loop_
_entity.id
_entity.type
_entity.pdbx_description
1 polymer ?
#
loop_
_entity_poly.entity_id
_entity_poly.type
_entity_poly.pdbx_seq_one_letter_code
_entity_poly.pdbx_strand_id
1 'polypeptide(L)'
;MSDVTPAGFNFKKGDEANYNLNMSIIKGSMKMLVMDIVADGVWIQQLVDLGFAGKQDMQQLIDPNTGEIKKLIVNGKEQAPPKTGDVEVIDSKEDTVTVPAGTFTCLYIKAKVTQDGKASEAQQWVNPKEVPVFGMVKMITQSQLGPVTVELLSFKRM
;
A
#
# COMPACT_ATOMS: atom_id res chain seq x y z
N MET A 1 -22.58 21.51 -2.08
CA MET A 1 -21.84 20.27 -2.33
C MET A 1 -21.58 19.65 -0.97
N SER A 2 -22.29 18.58 -0.65
CA SER A 2 -22.12 17.85 0.59
C SER A 2 -20.89 16.95 0.45
N ASP A 3 -19.85 17.25 1.22
CA ASP A 3 -18.71 16.35 1.40
C ASP A 3 -19.22 15.02 1.95
N VAL A 4 -19.37 14.04 1.07
CA VAL A 4 -19.54 12.65 1.48
C VAL A 4 -18.19 12.26 2.06
N THR A 5 -18.04 12.36 3.37
CA THR A 5 -16.86 11.83 4.07
C THR A 5 -17.10 10.33 4.21
N PRO A 6 -16.36 9.47 3.49
CA PRO A 6 -16.51 8.03 3.66
C PRO A 6 -16.11 7.67 5.10
N ALA A 7 -16.79 6.70 5.72
CA ALA A 7 -16.38 6.15 7.02
C ALA A 7 -15.05 5.36 6.96
N GLY A 8 -14.42 5.30 5.78
CA GLY A 8 -13.10 4.73 5.51
C GLY A 8 -11.96 5.75 5.49
N PHE A 9 -10.81 5.37 4.93
CA PHE A 9 -9.61 6.19 4.85
C PHE A 9 -9.89 7.63 4.37
N ASN A 10 -9.42 8.62 5.12
CA ASN A 10 -9.62 10.05 4.83
C ASN A 10 -8.64 10.55 3.76
N PHE A 11 -8.84 10.11 2.52
CA PHE A 11 -8.01 10.53 1.39
C PHE A 11 -8.25 11.99 1.02
N LYS A 12 -7.17 12.70 0.71
CA LYS A 12 -7.23 14.00 0.05
C LYS A 12 -6.37 14.01 -1.20
N LYS A 13 -6.82 14.74 -2.23
CA LYS A 13 -6.03 14.96 -3.44
C LYS A 13 -4.68 15.58 -3.07
N GLY A 14 -3.59 14.95 -3.53
CA GLY A 14 -2.22 15.38 -3.23
C GLY A 14 -1.62 14.76 -1.96
N ASP A 15 -2.36 13.94 -1.22
CA ASP A 15 -1.78 13.10 -0.16
C ASP A 15 -0.73 12.16 -0.77
N GLU A 16 0.42 12.06 -0.12
CA GLU A 16 1.53 11.21 -0.56
C GLU A 16 2.19 10.46 0.59
N ALA A 17 2.68 9.27 0.28
CA ALA A 17 3.53 8.47 1.15
C ALA A 17 4.68 7.87 0.34
N ASN A 18 5.92 8.06 0.81
CA ASN A 18 7.15 7.61 0.18
C ASN A 18 7.77 6.50 1.01
N TYR A 19 8.30 5.49 0.35
CA TYR A 19 8.76 4.26 0.97
C TYR A 19 10.11 3.82 0.43
N ASN A 20 10.91 3.21 1.30
CA ASN A 20 12.04 2.38 0.90
C ASN A 20 11.55 0.96 0.64
N LEU A 21 12.02 0.38 -0.46
CA LEU A 21 11.81 -1.03 -0.83
C LEU A 21 13.13 -1.78 -0.68
N ASN A 22 13.12 -2.85 0.10
CA ASN A 22 14.26 -3.76 0.24
C ASN A 22 13.84 -5.16 -0.17
N MET A 23 14.40 -5.66 -1.27
CA MET A 23 14.14 -6.97 -1.86
C MET A 23 15.48 -7.70 -2.03
N SER A 24 16.05 -8.19 -0.94
CA SER A 24 17.39 -8.81 -0.92
C SER A 24 18.46 -7.87 -1.51
N ILE A 25 19.04 -8.19 -2.67
CA ILE A 25 20.05 -7.36 -3.35
C ILE A 25 19.46 -6.11 -4.02
N ILE A 26 18.15 -6.08 -4.26
CA ILE A 26 17.47 -4.95 -4.90
C ILE A 26 17.03 -3.97 -3.83
N LYS A 27 17.55 -2.74 -3.92
CA LYS A 27 17.07 -1.59 -3.16
C LYS A 27 16.31 -0.67 -4.10
N GLY A 28 15.14 -0.24 -3.67
CA GLY A 28 14.26 0.60 -4.46
C GLY A 28 13.52 1.62 -3.62
N SER A 29 12.65 2.37 -4.28
CA SER A 29 11.76 3.32 -3.66
C SER A 29 10.36 3.21 -4.25
N MET A 30 9.35 3.54 -3.46
CA MET A 30 7.99 3.64 -3.93
C MET A 30 7.38 4.96 -3.46
N LYS A 31 6.71 5.66 -4.37
CA LYS A 31 5.86 6.79 -4.04
C LYS A 31 4.41 6.44 -4.31
N MET A 32 3.57 6.55 -3.28
CA MET A 32 2.12 6.53 -3.41
C MET A 32 1.58 7.96 -3.41
N LEU A 33 0.65 8.26 -4.31
CA LEU A 33 0.04 9.59 -4.47
C LEU A 33 -1.46 9.44 -4.73
N VAL A 34 -2.30 10.17 -3.98
CA VAL A 34 -3.71 10.36 -4.33
C VAL A 34 -3.78 11.40 -5.46
N MET A 35 -4.00 10.93 -6.69
CA MET A 35 -4.06 11.79 -7.87
C MET A 35 -5.35 12.60 -7.92
N ASP A 36 -6.48 11.95 -7.64
CA ASP A 36 -7.80 12.57 -7.70
C ASP A 36 -8.85 11.80 -6.90
N ILE A 37 -9.94 12.47 -6.56
CA ILE A 37 -11.13 11.86 -5.95
C ILE A 37 -12.31 12.17 -6.86
N VAL A 38 -12.93 11.10 -7.38
CA VAL A 38 -14.04 11.19 -8.34
C VAL A 38 -15.26 10.48 -7.76
N ALA A 39 -16.43 10.64 -8.40
CA ALA A 39 -17.66 10.01 -7.94
C ALA A 39 -17.54 8.48 -7.78
N ASP A 40 -16.77 7.84 -8.66
CA ASP A 40 -16.62 6.37 -8.70
C ASP A 40 -15.53 5.83 -7.77
N GLY A 41 -14.72 6.68 -7.14
CA GLY A 41 -13.66 6.24 -6.24
C GLY A 41 -12.47 7.18 -6.14
N VAL A 42 -11.35 6.64 -5.66
CA VAL A 42 -10.10 7.39 -5.46
C VAL A 42 -9.04 6.88 -6.42
N TRP A 43 -8.44 7.79 -7.17
CA TRP A 43 -7.29 7.48 -8.02
C TRP A 43 -6.00 7.56 -7.20
N ILE A 44 -5.29 6.43 -7.13
CA ILE A 44 -3.99 6.33 -6.47
C ILE A 44 -2.95 5.93 -7.51
N GLN A 45 -1.83 6.65 -7.55
CA GLN A 45 -0.66 6.30 -8.34
C GLN A 45 0.42 5.73 -7.42
N GLN A 46 1.07 4.67 -7.88
CA GLN A 46 2.24 4.06 -7.27
C GLN A 46 3.37 4.11 -8.29
N LEU A 47 4.39 4.90 -7.99
CA LEU A 47 5.62 4.98 -8.77
C LEU A 47 6.68 4.15 -8.05
N VAL A 48 7.03 3.02 -8.64
CA VAL A 48 8.03 2.09 -8.10
C VAL A 48 9.31 2.20 -8.92
N ASP A 49 10.43 2.40 -8.23
CA ASP A 49 11.77 2.40 -8.81
C ASP A 49 12.60 1.32 -8.11
N LEU A 50 12.90 0.23 -8.81
CA LEU A 50 13.70 -0.89 -8.31
C LEU A 50 15.18 -0.76 -8.72
N GLY A 51 15.63 0.46 -9.05
CA GLY A 51 16.99 0.72 -9.49
C GLY A 51 17.30 -0.03 -10.78
N PHE A 52 18.29 -0.93 -10.74
CA PHE A 52 18.72 -1.69 -11.92
C PHE A 52 17.63 -2.64 -12.46
N ALA A 53 16.64 -3.02 -11.65
CA ALA A 53 15.54 -3.87 -12.08
C ALA A 53 14.41 -3.09 -12.79
N GLY A 54 14.56 -1.77 -12.94
CA GLY A 54 13.67 -0.91 -13.72
C GLY A 54 12.62 -0.18 -12.88
N LYS A 55 11.72 0.52 -13.59
CA LYS A 55 10.67 1.36 -13.00
C LYS A 55 9.29 0.89 -13.44
N GLN A 56 8.30 1.08 -12.58
CA GLN A 56 6.90 0.79 -12.87
C GLN A 56 6.03 1.97 -12.42
N ASP A 57 5.13 2.40 -13.30
CA ASP A 57 4.06 3.35 -12.98
C ASP A 57 2.74 2.57 -12.96
N MET A 58 2.11 2.53 -11.79
CA MET A 58 0.83 1.86 -11.58
C MET A 58 -0.20 2.89 -11.13
N GLN A 59 -1.37 2.89 -11.76
CA GLN A 59 -2.50 3.74 -11.38
C GLN A 59 -3.71 2.85 -11.12
N GLN A 60 -4.34 3.05 -9.97
CA GLN A 60 -5.51 2.28 -9.55
C GLN A 60 -6.66 3.21 -9.17
N LEU A 61 -7.86 2.90 -9.66
CA LEU A 61 -9.11 3.46 -9.16
C LEU A 61 -9.65 2.49 -8.12
N ILE A 62 -9.75 2.94 -6.88
CA ILE A 62 -10.24 2.12 -5.77
C ILE A 62 -11.62 2.59 -5.30
N ASP A 63 -12.43 1.65 -4.82
CA ASP A 63 -13.53 2.01 -3.92
C ASP A 63 -12.96 2.34 -2.53
N PRO A 64 -13.16 3.57 -2.00
CA PRO A 64 -12.63 3.93 -0.69
C PRO A 64 -13.34 3.23 0.48
N ASN A 65 -14.53 2.64 0.25
CA ASN A 65 -15.30 1.95 1.28
C ASN A 65 -14.96 0.46 1.36
N THR A 66 -14.72 -0.19 0.20
CA THR A 66 -14.44 -1.64 0.16
C THR A 66 -12.98 -1.97 -0.09
N GLY A 67 -12.18 -1.02 -0.59
CA GLY A 67 -10.80 -1.26 -1.04
C GLY A 67 -10.68 -1.97 -2.38
N GLU A 68 -11.81 -2.26 -3.05
CA GLU A 68 -11.84 -2.95 -4.35
C GLU A 68 -11.17 -2.11 -5.44
N ILE A 69 -10.30 -2.73 -6.24
CA ILE A 69 -9.66 -2.11 -7.41
C ILE A 69 -10.63 -2.20 -8.59
N LYS A 70 -11.27 -1.08 -8.94
CA LYS A 70 -12.19 -0.95 -10.08
C LYS A 70 -11.46 -0.85 -11.41
N LYS A 71 -10.28 -0.24 -11.42
CA LYS A 71 -9.44 -0.08 -12.61
C LYS A 71 -7.97 -0.13 -12.25
N LEU A 72 -7.17 -0.78 -13.07
CA LEU A 72 -5.71 -0.87 -12.94
C LEU A 72 -5.06 -0.52 -14.28
N ILE A 73 -4.13 0.43 -14.26
CA ILE A 73 -3.31 0.83 -15.40
C ILE A 73 -1.86 0.64 -14.99
N VAL A 74 -1.08 -0.10 -15.77
CA VAL A 74 0.35 -0.31 -15.54
C VAL A 74 1.11 0.13 -16.78
N ASN A 75 2.03 1.08 -16.61
CA ASN A 75 2.82 1.67 -17.68
C ASN A 75 1.95 2.13 -18.87
N GLY A 76 0.83 2.80 -18.55
CA GLY A 76 -0.11 3.34 -19.55
C GLY A 76 -1.04 2.31 -20.21
N LYS A 77 -0.97 1.03 -19.83
CA LYS A 77 -1.86 -0.02 -20.36
C LYS A 77 -2.80 -0.52 -19.28
N GLU A 78 -4.08 -0.61 -19.61
CA GLU A 78 -5.05 -1.25 -18.73
C GLU A 78 -4.69 -2.72 -18.51
N GLN A 79 -4.78 -3.17 -17.26
CA GLN A 79 -4.58 -4.55 -16.86
C GLN A 79 -5.77 -5.01 -16.03
N ALA A 80 -6.03 -6.31 -16.05
CA ALA A 80 -6.97 -6.90 -15.11
C ALA A 80 -6.44 -6.70 -13.67
N PRO A 81 -7.29 -6.32 -12.71
CA PRO A 81 -6.89 -6.32 -11.30
C PRO A 81 -6.34 -7.69 -10.90
N PRO A 82 -5.35 -7.75 -9.99
CA PRO A 82 -4.84 -9.01 -9.49
C PRO A 82 -5.97 -9.80 -8.83
N LYS A 83 -5.97 -11.12 -9.05
CA LYS A 83 -6.92 -12.00 -8.34
C LYS A 83 -6.66 -11.89 -6.85
N THR A 84 -7.72 -11.59 -6.08
CA THR A 84 -7.68 -11.65 -4.63
C THR A 84 -7.40 -13.08 -4.20
N GLY A 85 -6.32 -13.30 -3.46
CA GLY A 85 -6.07 -14.58 -2.79
C GLY A 85 -6.91 -14.71 -1.53
N ASP A 86 -6.95 -15.91 -0.96
CA ASP A 86 -7.57 -16.12 0.35
C ASP A 86 -6.65 -15.54 1.43
N VAL A 87 -7.18 -14.62 2.23
CA VAL A 87 -6.45 -13.97 3.32
C VAL A 87 -7.02 -14.44 4.65
N GLU A 88 -6.17 -15.07 5.45
CA GLU A 88 -6.48 -15.50 6.82
C GLU A 88 -5.63 -14.67 7.80
N VAL A 89 -6.28 -13.90 8.67
CA VAL A 89 -5.58 -13.15 9.73
C VAL A 89 -5.17 -14.11 10.83
N ILE A 90 -3.86 -14.19 11.09
CA ILE A 90 -3.26 -15.09 12.08
C ILE A 90 -3.00 -14.37 13.41
N ASP A 91 -2.61 -13.10 13.34
CA ASP A 91 -2.35 -12.27 14.52
C ASP A 91 -2.75 -10.82 14.22
N SER A 92 -3.26 -10.13 15.23
CA SER A 92 -3.63 -8.72 15.15
C SER A 92 -3.53 -8.09 16.54
N LYS A 93 -2.71 -7.04 16.68
CA LYS A 93 -2.46 -6.38 17.97
C LYS A 93 -1.97 -4.96 17.77
N GLU A 94 -2.04 -4.16 18.83
CA GLU A 94 -1.28 -2.91 18.89
C GLU A 94 0.21 -3.22 19.01
N ASP A 95 1.03 -2.52 18.23
CA ASP A 95 2.49 -2.66 18.22
C ASP A 95 3.15 -1.30 17.97
N THR A 96 4.41 -1.14 18.38
CA THR A 96 5.19 0.06 18.10
C THR A 96 6.34 -0.26 17.17
N VAL A 97 6.43 0.47 16.06
CA VAL A 97 7.46 0.24 15.02
C VAL A 97 8.23 1.53 14.74
N THR A 98 9.55 1.40 14.55
CA THR A 98 10.41 2.50 14.12
C THR A 98 10.84 2.26 12.67
N VAL A 99 10.66 3.28 11.84
CA VAL A 99 11.03 3.33 10.41
C VAL A 99 11.74 4.67 10.16
N PRO A 100 12.32 4.91 8.96
CA PRO A 100 13.02 6.18 8.71
C PRO A 100 12.18 7.44 8.92
N ALA A 101 10.85 7.37 8.71
CA ALA A 101 9.94 8.49 8.96
C ALA A 101 9.67 8.78 10.45
N GLY A 102 10.06 7.90 11.38
CA GLY A 102 9.81 8.06 12.81
C GLY A 102 9.36 6.76 13.50
N THR A 103 8.87 6.90 14.73
CA THR A 103 8.31 5.82 15.54
C THR A 103 6.80 5.99 15.67
N PHE A 104 6.05 4.92 15.42
CA PHE A 104 4.58 4.94 15.37
C PHE A 104 3.99 3.82 16.21
N THR A 105 2.92 4.12 16.94
CA THR A 105 1.99 3.11 17.45
C THR A 105 1.03 2.73 16.34
N CYS A 106 0.96 1.43 16.03
CA CYS A 106 0.27 0.90 14.86
C CYS A 106 -0.63 -0.27 15.26
N LEU A 107 -1.60 -0.55 14.40
CA LEU A 107 -2.17 -1.89 14.33
C LEU A 107 -1.21 -2.77 13.53
N TYR A 108 -0.62 -3.78 14.18
CA TYR A 108 0.11 -4.85 13.53
C TYR A 108 -0.86 -5.95 13.11
N ILE A 109 -0.73 -6.42 11.87
CA ILE A 109 -1.50 -7.52 11.30
C ILE A 109 -0.53 -8.52 10.69
N LYS A 110 -0.64 -9.79 11.09
CA LYS A 110 -0.01 -10.92 10.39
C LYS A 110 -1.09 -11.74 9.70
N ALA A 111 -0.92 -11.97 8.41
CA ALA A 111 -1.86 -12.75 7.62
C ALA A 111 -1.14 -13.84 6.82
N LYS A 112 -1.84 -14.96 6.62
CA LYS A 112 -1.52 -15.98 5.63
C LYS A 112 -2.30 -15.66 4.37
N VAL A 113 -1.59 -15.50 3.27
CA VAL A 113 -2.16 -15.23 1.95
C VAL A 113 -1.96 -16.45 1.08
N THR A 114 -3.04 -17.06 0.63
CA THR A 114 -3.02 -18.20 -0.29
C THR A 114 -3.45 -17.74 -1.67
N GLN A 115 -2.54 -17.84 -2.65
CA GLN A 115 -2.81 -17.51 -4.04
C GLN A 115 -2.34 -18.67 -4.93
N ASP A 116 -3.20 -19.12 -5.83
CA ASP A 116 -2.94 -20.27 -6.71
C ASP A 116 -2.43 -21.53 -5.96
N GLY A 117 -3.01 -21.79 -4.77
CA GLY A 117 -2.64 -22.93 -3.91
C GLY A 117 -1.32 -22.76 -3.16
N LYS A 118 -0.63 -21.62 -3.28
CA LYS A 118 0.62 -21.32 -2.55
C LYS A 118 0.35 -20.36 -1.42
N ALA A 119 0.63 -20.80 -0.21
CA ALA A 119 0.55 -19.97 0.98
C ALA A 119 1.84 -19.17 1.19
N SER A 120 1.70 -17.91 1.54
CA SER A 120 2.77 -17.00 1.94
C SER A 120 2.34 -16.20 3.17
N GLU A 121 3.30 -15.69 3.94
CA GLU A 121 3.00 -14.79 5.05
C GLU A 121 3.19 -13.33 4.64
N ALA A 122 2.29 -12.48 5.12
CA ALA A 122 2.36 -11.04 5.02
C ALA A 122 2.22 -10.43 6.43
N GLN A 123 3.03 -9.40 6.70
CA GLN A 123 2.97 -8.60 7.92
C GLN A 123 2.81 -7.15 7.54
N GLN A 124 1.93 -6.43 8.23
CA GLN A 124 1.69 -5.01 8.00
C GLN A 124 1.55 -4.27 9.33
N TRP A 125 2.14 -3.08 9.40
CA TRP A 125 1.94 -2.10 10.45
C TRP A 125 1.23 -0.90 9.85
N VAL A 126 0.05 -0.60 10.38
CA VAL A 126 -0.84 0.42 9.82
C VAL A 126 -1.24 1.43 10.89
N ASN A 127 -1.10 2.71 10.59
CA ASN A 127 -1.61 3.84 11.37
C ASN A 127 -2.29 4.83 10.41
N PRO A 128 -3.60 4.65 10.12
CA PRO A 128 -4.33 5.51 9.21
C PRO A 128 -4.67 6.89 9.80
N LYS A 129 -4.51 7.05 11.12
CA LYS A 129 -4.71 8.35 11.79
C LYS A 129 -3.59 9.31 11.43
N GLU A 130 -2.35 8.84 11.40
CA GLU A 130 -1.17 9.68 11.16
C GLU A 130 -0.69 9.63 9.71
N VAL A 131 -0.59 8.44 9.13
CA VAL A 131 -0.01 8.26 7.79
C VAL A 131 -1.11 8.31 6.74
N PRO A 132 -1.00 9.17 5.71
CA PRO A 132 -1.96 9.22 4.62
C PRO A 132 -1.80 7.99 3.71
N VAL A 133 -2.76 7.81 2.80
CA VAL A 133 -2.74 6.74 1.80
C VAL A 133 -2.64 5.34 2.43
N PHE A 134 -3.79 4.82 2.85
CA PHE A 134 -3.94 3.52 3.54
C PHE A 134 -3.25 3.39 4.91
N GLY A 135 -2.49 4.38 5.38
CA GLY A 135 -1.88 4.34 6.71
C GLY A 135 -0.70 3.40 6.85
N MET A 136 -0.16 2.86 5.75
CA MET A 136 0.91 1.86 5.80
C MET A 136 2.21 2.49 6.32
N VAL A 137 2.72 1.97 7.44
CA VAL A 137 4.00 2.37 8.06
C VAL A 137 5.10 1.41 7.67
N LYS A 138 4.81 0.10 7.71
CA LYS A 138 5.75 -0.96 7.33
C LYS A 138 4.99 -2.16 6.77
N MET A 139 5.59 -2.86 5.83
CA MET A 139 5.10 -4.14 5.33
C MET A 139 6.25 -5.10 5.10
N ILE A 140 6.04 -6.38 5.41
CA ILE A 140 6.94 -7.48 5.05
C ILE A 140 6.12 -8.55 4.35
N THR A 141 6.49 -8.91 3.12
CA THR A 141 5.87 -10.02 2.38
C THR A 141 6.93 -10.98 1.86
N GLN A 142 6.59 -12.26 1.75
CA GLN A 142 7.49 -13.24 1.17
C GLN A 142 7.32 -13.26 -0.36
N SER A 143 8.42 -13.05 -1.09
CA SER A 143 8.49 -13.25 -2.54
C SER A 143 9.35 -14.46 -2.89
N GLN A 144 9.33 -14.89 -4.15
CA GLN A 144 10.23 -15.96 -4.63
C GLN A 144 11.72 -15.60 -4.48
N LEU A 145 12.06 -14.32 -4.42
CA LEU A 145 13.44 -13.81 -4.29
C LEU A 145 13.82 -13.52 -2.83
N GLY A 146 12.97 -13.87 -1.87
CA GLY A 146 13.14 -13.58 -0.45
C GLY A 146 12.15 -12.53 0.07
N PRO A 147 12.29 -12.12 1.34
CA PRO A 147 11.39 -11.14 1.95
C PRO A 147 11.53 -9.78 1.29
N VAL A 148 10.38 -9.18 0.96
CA VAL A 148 10.24 -7.79 0.53
C VAL A 148 9.86 -6.99 1.76
N THR A 149 10.70 -6.03 2.13
CA THR A 149 10.41 -5.09 3.22
C THR A 149 10.14 -3.72 2.64
N VAL A 150 9.01 -3.12 3.04
CA VAL A 150 8.60 -1.77 2.68
C VAL A 150 8.54 -0.94 3.95
N GLU A 151 9.26 0.18 3.99
CA GLU A 151 9.33 1.05 5.18
C GLU A 151 9.05 2.49 4.80
N LEU A 152 8.19 3.15 5.57
CA LEU A 152 7.84 4.54 5.36
C LEU A 152 9.06 5.44 5.55
N LEU A 153 9.36 6.20 4.51
CA LEU A 153 10.46 7.16 4.46
C LEU A 153 9.98 8.57 4.81
N SER A 154 8.87 8.99 4.21
CA SER A 154 8.24 10.29 4.47
C SER A 154 6.79 10.27 4.00
N PHE A 155 5.99 11.24 4.43
CA PHE A 155 4.63 11.41 3.96
C PHE A 155 4.21 12.88 4.04
N LYS A 156 3.15 13.22 3.32
CA LYS A 156 2.53 14.55 3.35
C LYS A 156 1.02 14.40 3.26
N ARG A 157 0.33 15.07 4.17
CA ARG A 157 -1.13 15.19 4.19
C ARG A 157 -1.52 16.60 3.74
N MET A 158 -2.58 16.68 2.94
CA MET A 158 -3.18 17.96 2.50
C MET A 158 -4.33 18.42 3.40
#